data_AF-A0AAW1Y939-F1
#
_entry.id   AF-A0AAW1Y939-F1
#
_cell.length_a   1.000
_cell.length_b   1.000
_cell.length_c   1.000
_cell.angle_alpha   90.00
_cell.angle_beta   90.00
_cell.angle_gamma   90.00
#
_symmetry.space_group_name_H-M   'P 1'
#
loop_
_entity.id
_entity.type
_entity.pdbx_description
1 polymer ?
#
loop_
_entity_poly.entity_id
_entity_poly.type
_entity_poly.pdbx_seq_one_letter_code
_entity_poly.pdbx_strand_id
1 'polypeptide(L)'
;MDHHPLPVGTVTSRDLKPNKFLRFTVDDGTGCISCILWLNQLTSPYFYRRSPPDVRLIASMATRFETEIKLGVVARVRGKISSYRGDMQITVTDVVIERDPNVEVLHWLECMMLARKVYNAVTAPGK
;
A
#
# COMPACT_ATOMS: atom_id res chain seq x y z
N MET A 1 1.61 0.12 -19.16
CA MET A 1 2.06 -0.30 -17.83
C MET A 1 2.19 0.97 -17.02
N ASP A 2 1.35 1.16 -16.01
CA ASP A 2 1.41 2.36 -15.17
C ASP A 2 2.68 2.29 -14.32
N HIS A 3 3.64 3.15 -14.62
CA HIS A 3 4.98 3.16 -14.03
C HIS A 3 5.02 3.76 -12.62
N HIS A 4 3.96 3.72 -11.82
CA HIS A 4 3.97 4.33 -10.49
C HIS A 4 4.74 3.45 -9.50
N PRO A 5 5.85 3.92 -8.90
CA PRO A 5 6.53 3.20 -7.85
C PRO A 5 5.57 3.07 -6.67
N LEU A 6 5.44 1.84 -6.22
CA LEU A 6 4.63 1.48 -5.08
C LEU A 6 5.36 1.95 -3.83
N PRO A 7 4.69 2.58 -2.84
CA PRO A 7 5.35 3.02 -1.63
C PRO A 7 6.10 1.87 -0.95
N VAL A 8 7.40 2.08 -0.71
CA VAL A 8 8.26 1.21 0.09
C VAL A 8 8.76 2.02 1.26
N GLY A 9 8.57 1.50 2.47
CA GLY A 9 9.09 2.16 3.67
C GLY A 9 8.82 1.36 4.93
N THR A 10 9.21 1.94 6.06
CA THR A 10 9.09 1.31 7.38
C THR A 10 7.69 1.50 7.96
N VAL A 11 7.14 0.44 8.55
CA VAL A 11 5.86 0.51 9.26
C VAL A 11 6.05 1.19 10.62
N THR A 12 5.50 2.39 10.78
CA THR A 12 5.68 3.25 11.98
C THR A 12 4.46 3.29 12.90
N SER A 13 3.28 2.87 12.42
CA SER A 13 2.08 2.75 13.24
C SER A 13 1.28 1.49 12.89
N ARG A 14 0.53 0.94 13.85
CA ARG A 14 -0.34 -0.23 13.68
C ARG A 14 -1.55 -0.15 14.61
N ASP A 15 -2.74 0.01 14.05
CA ASP A 15 -4.03 0.06 14.76
C ASP A 15 -5.01 -0.95 14.14
N LEU A 16 -5.21 -2.06 14.84
CA LEU A 16 -6.12 -3.12 14.42
C LEU A 16 -7.53 -2.87 14.96
N LYS A 17 -8.51 -2.82 14.07
CA LYS A 17 -9.94 -2.92 14.39
C LYS A 17 -10.43 -4.31 13.96
N PRO A 18 -10.60 -5.26 14.91
CA PRO A 18 -10.98 -6.63 14.60
C PRO A 18 -12.23 -6.71 13.73
N ASN A 19 -12.23 -7.61 12.75
CA ASN A 19 -13.32 -7.84 11.79
C ASN A 19 -13.73 -6.59 10.97
N LYS A 20 -12.90 -5.55 10.95
CA LYS A 20 -13.14 -4.30 10.20
C LYS A 20 -11.96 -3.97 9.30
N PHE A 21 -10.86 -3.52 9.89
CA PHE A 21 -9.67 -3.13 9.13
C PHE A 21 -8.43 -3.09 10.04
N LEU A 22 -7.26 -3.22 9.42
CA LEU A 22 -5.99 -2.81 9.98
C LEU A 22 -5.61 -1.46 9.35
N ARG A 23 -5.33 -0.47 10.18
CA ARG A 23 -4.71 0.79 9.77
C ARG A 23 -3.25 0.77 10.19
N PHE A 24 -2.36 1.09 9.26
CA PHE A 24 -0.93 1.22 9.54
C PHE A 24 -0.35 2.39 8.78
N THR A 25 0.79 2.91 9.23
CA THR A 25 1.49 4.01 8.55
C THR A 25 2.80 3.49 7.99
N VAL A 26 3.11 3.86 6.75
CA VAL A 26 4.41 3.63 6.12
C VAL A 26 5.14 4.96 6.02
N ASP A 27 6.40 4.99 6.47
CA ASP A 27 7.31 6.12 6.36
C ASP A 27 8.47 5.73 5.43
N ASP A 28 8.65 6.50 4.36
CA ASP A 28 9.70 6.28 3.36
C ASP A 28 10.89 7.25 3.50
N GLY A 29 10.92 8.06 4.57
CA GLY A 29 11.91 9.10 4.81
C GLY A 29 11.60 10.43 4.14
N THR A 30 10.58 10.51 3.27
CA THR A 30 10.10 11.75 2.65
C THR A 30 8.73 12.17 3.18
N GLY A 31 7.96 11.22 3.69
CA GLY A 31 6.69 11.44 4.34
C GLY A 31 6.07 10.16 4.87
N CYS A 32 4.94 10.32 5.56
CA CYS A 32 4.16 9.22 6.10
C CYS A 32 2.82 9.12 5.38
N ILE A 33 2.41 7.90 5.00
CA ILE A 33 1.08 7.65 4.42
C ILE A 33 0.31 6.58 5.21
N SER A 34 -0.96 6.86 5.47
CA SER A 34 -1.87 5.91 6.08
C SER A 34 -2.30 4.84 5.08
N CYS A 35 -2.22 3.59 5.48
CA CYS A 35 -2.60 2.42 4.70
C CYS A 35 -3.75 1.69 5.42
N ILE A 36 -4.82 1.40 4.68
CA ILE A 36 -6.04 0.76 5.18
C ILE A 36 -6.19 -0.61 4.53
N LEU A 37 -5.98 -1.67 5.30
CA LEU A 37 -6.24 -3.05 4.92
C LEU A 37 -7.59 -3.48 5.49
N TRP A 38 -8.59 -3.70 4.63
CA TRP A 38 -9.91 -4.17 5.05
C TRP A 38 -9.85 -5.65 5.44
N LEU A 39 -10.59 -6.02 6.49
CA LEU A 39 -10.65 -7.39 7.07
C LEU A 39 -12.09 -7.93 7.16
N ASN A 40 -13.00 -7.31 6.42
CA ASN A 40 -14.44 -7.57 6.46
C ASN A 40 -14.96 -8.17 5.13
N GLN A 41 -14.11 -8.87 4.38
CA GLN A 41 -14.43 -9.43 3.06
C GLN A 41 -15.66 -10.35 3.10
N LEU A 42 -15.79 -11.15 4.16
CA LEU A 42 -16.86 -12.13 4.32
C LEU A 42 -18.18 -11.53 4.85
N THR A 43 -18.15 -10.29 5.36
CA THR A 43 -19.30 -9.65 6.01
C THR A 43 -19.77 -8.39 5.29
N SER A 44 -18.94 -7.80 4.43
CA SER A 44 -19.24 -6.57 3.73
C SER A 44 -20.09 -6.82 2.48
N PRO A 45 -21.22 -6.10 2.30
CA PRO A 45 -22.05 -6.19 1.09
C PRO A 45 -21.32 -5.85 -0.21
N TYR A 46 -20.20 -5.11 -0.12
CA TYR A 46 -19.35 -4.79 -1.26
C TYR A 46 -18.91 -6.04 -2.05
N PHE A 47 -18.73 -7.17 -1.35
CA PHE A 47 -18.25 -8.41 -1.96
C PHE A 47 -19.36 -9.34 -2.44
N TYR A 48 -20.64 -9.02 -2.22
CA TYR A 48 -21.76 -9.90 -2.62
C TYR A 48 -21.87 -10.15 -4.12
N ARG A 49 -21.32 -9.25 -4.94
CA ARG A 49 -21.30 -9.40 -6.41
C ARG A 49 -20.14 -10.28 -6.92
N ARG A 50 -19.23 -10.70 -6.05
CA ARG A 50 -18.08 -11.54 -6.41
C ARG A 50 -18.35 -13.01 -6.15
N SER A 51 -17.61 -13.88 -6.83
CA SER A 51 -17.72 -15.32 -6.60
C SER A 51 -17.30 -15.65 -5.15
N PRO A 52 -18.02 -16.53 -4.44
CA PRO A 52 -17.66 -16.90 -3.06
C PRO A 52 -16.22 -17.45 -2.89
N PRO A 53 -15.67 -18.26 -3.81
CA PRO A 53 -14.27 -18.68 -3.75
C PRO A 53 -13.27 -17.52 -3.78
N ASP A 54 -13.48 -16.54 -4.66
CA ASP A 54 -12.58 -15.39 -4.78
C ASP A 54 -12.59 -14.53 -3.51
N VAL A 55 -13.78 -14.33 -2.93
CA VAL A 55 -13.91 -13.57 -1.67
C VAL A 55 -13.16 -14.26 -0.53
N ARG A 56 -13.23 -15.59 -0.44
CA ARG A 56 -12.47 -16.35 0.56
C ARG A 56 -10.96 -16.24 0.36
N LEU A 57 -10.49 -16.24 -0.88
CA LEU A 57 -9.07 -16.05 -1.18
C LEU A 57 -8.59 -14.64 -0.78
N ILE A 58 -9.37 -13.61 -1.09
CA ILE A 58 -9.03 -12.23 -0.69
C ILE A 58 -9.03 -12.11 0.84
N ALA A 59 -10.02 -12.72 1.51
CA ALA A 59 -10.09 -12.74 2.97
C ALA A 59 -8.86 -13.41 3.59
N SER A 60 -8.45 -14.58 3.08
CA SER A 60 -7.28 -15.29 3.60
C SER A 60 -5.98 -14.53 3.37
N MET A 61 -5.82 -13.88 2.22
CA MET A 61 -4.68 -12.99 1.95
C MET A 61 -4.67 -11.79 2.91
N ALA A 62 -5.81 -11.15 3.14
CA ALA A 62 -5.91 -10.03 4.07
C ALA A 62 -5.57 -10.44 5.52
N THR A 63 -6.03 -11.60 5.98
CA THR A 63 -5.64 -12.16 7.28
C THR A 63 -4.13 -12.42 7.34
N ARG A 64 -3.54 -12.97 6.28
CA ARG A 64 -2.09 -13.19 6.23
C ARG A 64 -1.33 -11.87 6.34
N PHE A 65 -1.70 -10.86 5.54
CA PHE A 65 -1.06 -9.54 5.60
C PHE A 65 -1.20 -8.90 6.98
N GLU A 66 -2.37 -9.01 7.62
CA GLU A 66 -2.59 -8.50 8.98
C GLU A 66 -1.57 -9.05 9.99
N THR A 67 -1.22 -10.34 9.89
CA THR A 67 -0.21 -10.97 10.76
C THR A 67 1.24 -10.60 10.43
N GLU A 68 1.53 -10.32 9.16
CA GLU A 68 2.88 -9.99 8.67
C GLU A 68 3.24 -8.52 8.90
N ILE A 69 2.26 -7.61 8.81
CA ILE A 69 2.45 -6.17 9.03
C ILE A 69 2.67 -5.90 10.52
N LYS A 70 3.92 -5.62 10.88
CA LYS A 70 4.37 -5.33 12.25
C LYS A 70 5.13 -4.02 12.28
N LEU A 71 5.20 -3.37 13.45
CA LEU A 71 6.03 -2.18 13.61
C LEU A 71 7.50 -2.49 13.30
N GLY A 72 8.17 -1.57 12.59
CA GLY A 72 9.59 -1.64 12.27
C GLY A 72 9.96 -2.52 11.08
N VAL A 73 9.00 -3.21 10.43
CA VAL A 73 9.29 -3.94 9.18
C VAL A 73 9.23 -3.00 7.99
N VAL A 74 10.03 -3.28 6.96
CA VAL A 74 9.93 -2.61 5.67
C VAL A 74 8.84 -3.28 4.84
N ALA A 75 7.89 -2.50 4.35
CA ALA A 75 6.76 -2.96 3.57
C ALA A 75 6.68 -2.24 2.23
N ARG A 76 6.48 -3.00 1.16
CA ARG A 76 6.04 -2.50 -0.13
C ARG A 76 4.52 -2.63 -0.22
N VAL A 77 3.82 -1.51 -0.36
CA VAL A 77 2.35 -1.46 -0.33
C VAL A 77 1.80 -1.17 -1.71
N ARG A 78 0.81 -1.95 -2.14
CA ARG A 78 0.00 -1.68 -3.33
C ARG A 78 -1.43 -1.40 -2.95
N GLY A 79 -2.04 -0.45 -3.63
CA GLY A 79 -3.42 -0.13 -3.41
C GLY A 79 -3.90 1.08 -4.18
N LYS A 80 -5.15 1.44 -3.94
CA LYS A 80 -5.76 2.64 -4.51
C LYS A 80 -5.53 3.82 -3.57
N ILE A 81 -4.92 4.89 -4.09
CA ILE A 81 -4.86 6.18 -3.39
C ILE A 81 -6.27 6.76 -3.29
N SER A 82 -6.65 7.19 -2.10
CA SER A 82 -7.93 7.81 -1.78
C SER A 82 -7.75 8.87 -0.71
N SER A 83 -8.78 9.67 -0.45
CA SER A 83 -8.81 10.57 0.70
C SER A 83 -9.97 10.21 1.63
N TYR A 84 -9.76 10.36 2.93
CA TYR A 84 -10.80 10.19 3.94
C TYR A 84 -10.68 11.31 4.97
N ARG A 85 -11.79 12.05 5.17
CA ARG A 85 -11.84 13.23 6.07
C ARG A 85 -10.74 14.28 5.82
N GLY A 86 -10.28 14.39 4.56
CA GLY A 86 -9.24 15.34 4.17
C GLY A 86 -7.83 14.74 4.12
N ASP A 87 -7.62 13.56 4.69
CA ASP A 87 -6.30 12.93 4.74
C ASP A 87 -6.13 11.91 3.61
N MET A 88 -4.95 11.94 2.96
CA MET A 88 -4.58 10.97 1.93
C MET A 88 -4.26 9.61 2.56
N GLN A 89 -4.74 8.55 1.92
CA GLN A 89 -4.55 7.18 2.37
C GLN A 89 -4.53 6.19 1.20
N ILE A 90 -3.97 5.02 1.43
CA ILE A 90 -3.96 3.89 0.49
C ILE A 90 -4.95 2.84 0.97
N THR A 91 -5.95 2.52 0.14
CA THR A 91 -6.74 1.30 0.34
C THR A 91 -5.95 0.13 -0.22
N VAL A 92 -5.44 -0.71 0.68
CA VAL A 92 -4.46 -1.76 0.40
C VAL A 92 -5.10 -2.92 -0.34
N THR A 93 -4.45 -3.35 -1.41
CA THR A 93 -4.78 -4.57 -2.16
C THR A 93 -3.75 -5.67 -1.95
N ASP A 94 -2.48 -5.29 -1.71
CA ASP A 94 -1.38 -6.23 -1.58
C ASP A 94 -0.24 -5.60 -0.77
N VAL A 95 0.48 -6.42 0.01
CA VAL A 95 1.63 -6.01 0.80
C VAL A 95 2.72 -7.06 0.67
N VAL A 96 3.95 -6.61 0.46
CA VAL A 96 5.15 -7.46 0.53
C VAL A 96 6.02 -6.96 1.67
N ILE A 97 6.38 -7.85 2.60
CA ILE A 97 7.37 -7.54 3.63
C ILE A 97 8.76 -7.78 3.04
N GLU A 98 9.50 -6.69 2.87
CA GLU A 98 10.83 -6.73 2.29
C GLU A 98 11.85 -7.16 3.34
N ARG A 99 12.78 -8.01 2.94
CA ARG A 99 13.86 -8.53 3.81
C ARG A 99 15.25 -8.16 3.33
N ASP A 100 15.38 -7.72 2.09
CA ASP A 100 16.64 -7.22 1.55
C ASP A 100 16.90 -5.82 2.13
N PRO A 101 17.98 -5.61 2.89
CA PRO A 101 18.29 -4.30 3.47
C PRO A 101 18.55 -3.22 2.40
N ASN A 102 18.85 -3.60 1.16
CA ASN A 102 19.11 -2.65 0.08
C ASN A 102 17.83 -2.14 -0.59
N VAL A 103 16.67 -2.71 -0.28
CA VAL A 103 15.42 -2.45 -1.01
C VAL A 103 15.02 -0.97 -1.00
N GLU A 104 15.19 -0.27 0.13
CA GLU A 104 14.81 1.14 0.28
C GLU A 104 15.72 2.02 -0.57
N VAL A 105 17.04 1.78 -0.53
CA VAL A 105 18.02 2.54 -1.33
C VAL A 105 17.82 2.31 -2.82
N LEU A 106 17.60 1.07 -3.25
CA LEU A 106 17.30 0.74 -4.64
C LEU A 106 15.99 1.39 -5.10
N HIS A 107 14.97 1.39 -4.24
CA HIS A 107 13.69 2.01 -4.52
C HIS A 107 13.82 3.54 -4.67
N TRP A 108 14.56 4.21 -3.79
CA TRP A 108 14.81 5.65 -3.91
C TRP A 108 15.51 6.00 -5.22
N LEU A 109 16.52 5.21 -5.62
CA LEU A 109 17.18 5.40 -6.91
C LEU A 109 16.21 5.24 -8.09
N GLU A 110 15.33 4.24 -8.05
CA GLU A 110 14.29 4.04 -9.04
C GLU A 110 13.32 5.23 -9.09
N CYS A 111 12.84 5.70 -7.94
CA CYS A 111 11.97 6.88 -7.83
C CYS A 111 12.62 8.13 -8.43
N MET A 112 13.90 8.40 -8.15
CA MET A 112 14.65 9.51 -8.74
C MET A 112 14.77 9.37 -10.27
N MET A 113 15.00 8.15 -10.76
CA MET A 113 15.07 7.88 -12.19
C MET A 113 13.72 8.09 -12.88
N LEU A 114 12.63 7.61 -12.30
CA LEU A 114 11.27 7.78 -12.82
C LEU A 114 10.84 9.24 -12.80
N ALA A 115 11.13 9.97 -11.72
CA ALA A 115 10.88 11.41 -11.65
C ALA A 115 11.56 12.15 -12.80
N ARG A 116 12.86 11.88 -13.03
CA ARG A 116 13.63 12.56 -14.08
C ARG A 116 13.19 12.16 -15.49
N LYS A 117 12.93 10.88 -15.74
CA LYS A 117 12.73 10.34 -17.10
C LYS A 117 11.28 10.27 -17.53
N VAL A 118 10.34 10.17 -16.59
CA VAL A 118 8.94 9.91 -16.88
C VAL A 118 8.09 11.08 -16.40
N TYR A 119 8.04 11.34 -15.09
CA TYR A 119 7.06 12.28 -14.53
C TYR A 119 7.35 13.74 -14.88
N ASN A 120 8.61 14.16 -14.81
CA ASN A 120 9.00 15.54 -15.11
C ASN A 120 9.22 15.78 -16.61
N ALA A 121 9.29 14.72 -17.42
CA ALA A 121 9.41 14.84 -18.88
C ALA A 121 8.09 15.26 -19.53
N VAL A 122 6.95 14.92 -18.91
CA VAL A 122 5.60 15.25 -19.39
C VAL A 122 5.25 16.73 -19.21
N THR A 123 6.05 17.50 -18.48
CA THR A 123 5.81 18.93 -18.18
C THR A 123 6.62 19.93 -19.02
N ALA A 124 7.19 19.53 -20.16
CA ALA A 124 7.70 20.51 -21.12
C ALA A 124 6.54 20.92 -22.06
N PRO A 125 5.88 22.08 -21.88
CA PRO A 125 5.07 22.65 -22.96
C PRO A 125 5.99 22.83 -24.17
N GLY A 126 5.48 22.44 -25.35
CA GLY A 126 6.16 22.68 -26.61
C GLY A 126 6.61 24.14 -26.70
N LYS A 127 7.87 24.34 -27.08
CA LYS A 127 8.36 25.63 -27.56
C LYS A 127 7.56 26.07 -28.79
#